data_AF-A0A1E9DLS7-F1
#
_entry.id   AF-A0A1E9DLS7-F1
#
_cell.length_a   1.000
_cell.length_b   1.000
_cell.length_c   1.000
_cell.angle_alpha   90.00
_cell.angle_beta   90.00
_cell.angle_gamma   90.00
#
_symmetry.space_group_name_H-M   'P 1'
#
loop_
_entity.id
_entity.type
_entity.pdbx_description
1 polymer ?
#
loop_
_entity_poly.entity_id
_entity_poly.type
_entity_poly.pdbx_seq_one_letter_code
_entity_poly.pdbx_strand_id
1 'polypeptide(L)'
;MKKSKKILFLALSMSLAFSPINSMISNKANVAYAEEMMNEKEELSPEEFIQKAKDFVNSEEFKQYTKEGQDAYKKLIEDLKVENVEEKKEEISKSIDSIKLTYIKKQYEDLKKEVFNLKAESLSDDLKNELASYKEAYDSYKDYEEQIKNLKTTKSNIENYNKKLEEFKKILKDGLEKYKNFGIDLKAEKLVLDDANSNLEKVEEAIENLNNKAKIEENRQANLKTLKEIIDGEVKTKSEYFYKKSDESLKNNFNKSLDAIKKAYSKLQNKEEVNSIDNLVKSYNTAYNNLNGDKFMAERQKLIDYFEKNKGKLSSENQKKYADLINGLPDKADSNLDSIKKLKAEIEKAIEENQQKGKLSKVSRKVAVKKQPATKKSRSFVRTGVKSVGIVLVVLILAGAGYFLLSKKSKK
;
A
#
# COMPACT_ATOMS: atom_id res chain seq x y z
N MET A 1 -27.60 -10.44 12.20
CA MET A 1 -26.19 -10.08 12.49
C MET A 1 -25.56 -9.46 11.24
N LYS A 2 -25.56 -8.13 11.12
CA LYS A 2 -24.82 -7.39 10.09
C LYS A 2 -23.43 -7.08 10.65
N LYS A 3 -22.38 -7.58 9.98
CA LYS A 3 -20.99 -7.34 10.39
C LYS A 3 -20.69 -5.84 10.28
N SER A 4 -20.33 -5.22 11.39
CA SER A 4 -19.84 -3.85 11.45
C SER A 4 -18.54 -3.75 10.65
N LYS A 5 -18.53 -2.91 9.61
CA LYS A 5 -17.30 -2.43 8.97
C LYS A 5 -16.65 -1.37 9.88
N LYS A 6 -16.21 -1.80 11.06
CA LYS A 6 -15.16 -1.09 11.82
C LYS A 6 -13.85 -1.73 11.39
N ILE A 7 -12.95 -0.95 10.80
CA ILE A 7 -11.51 -1.16 10.53
C ILE A 7 -11.21 -0.57 9.14
N LEU A 8 -10.82 0.71 9.10
CA LEU A 8 -9.56 1.20 8.51
C LEU A 8 -9.36 2.73 8.58
N PHE A 9 -10.06 3.47 9.45
CA PHE A 9 -9.82 4.92 9.61
C PHE A 9 -8.63 5.29 10.53
N LEU A 10 -7.68 4.37 10.75
CA LEU A 10 -6.60 4.54 11.75
C LEU A 10 -5.22 4.93 11.16
N ALA A 11 -5.08 5.09 9.85
CA ALA A 11 -3.76 5.30 9.23
C ALA A 11 -3.45 6.75 8.82
N LEU A 12 -4.40 7.69 8.92
CA LEU A 12 -4.15 9.11 8.62
C LEU A 12 -4.15 10.03 9.85
N SER A 13 -4.19 9.48 11.06
CA SER A 13 -4.06 10.24 12.31
C SER A 13 -2.61 10.41 12.81
N MET A 14 -1.59 9.93 12.08
CA MET A 14 -0.19 9.93 12.58
C MET A 14 0.82 10.76 11.78
N SER A 15 0.41 11.67 10.89
CA SER A 15 1.38 12.54 10.18
C SER A 15 1.10 14.05 10.21
N LEU A 16 0.17 14.52 11.04
CA LEU A 16 0.09 15.94 11.42
C LEU A 16 0.45 16.09 12.89
N ALA A 17 1.75 16.29 13.14
CA ALA A 17 2.27 16.67 14.44
C ALA A 17 1.80 18.08 14.80
N PHE A 18 0.83 18.20 15.70
CA PHE A 18 0.63 19.38 16.55
C PHE A 18 0.19 18.94 17.96
N SER A 19 0.96 19.40 18.94
CA SER A 19 0.78 19.56 20.39
C SER A 19 -0.47 18.99 21.10
N PRO A 20 -0.32 18.42 22.31
CA PRO A 20 -1.43 17.89 23.11
C PRO A 20 -2.31 19.02 23.64
N ILE A 21 -3.58 19.05 23.23
CA ILE A 21 -4.61 19.75 24.00
C ILE A 21 -5.00 18.84 25.15
N ASN A 22 -4.42 19.11 26.31
CA ASN A 22 -4.87 18.57 27.57
C ASN A 22 -6.26 19.14 27.92
N SER A 23 -7.05 18.28 28.55
CA SER A 23 -8.21 18.58 29.39
C SER A 23 -9.37 19.37 28.78
N MET A 24 -10.42 18.64 28.40
CA MET A 24 -11.75 18.93 28.93
C MET A 24 -12.39 17.63 29.43
N ILE A 25 -12.07 17.34 30.69
CA ILE A 25 -12.94 16.57 31.57
C ILE A 25 -14.24 17.38 31.66
N SER A 26 -15.28 16.96 30.95
CA SER A 26 -16.62 17.52 31.17
C SER A 26 -17.07 17.07 32.56
N ASN A 27 -17.08 18.03 33.46
CA ASN A 27 -17.55 18.00 34.83
C ASN A 27 -18.74 17.03 35.02
N LYS A 28 -18.50 15.91 35.71
CA LYS A 28 -19.54 15.19 36.44
C LYS A 28 -19.69 15.89 37.79
N ALA A 29 -20.47 16.96 37.84
CA ALA A 29 -20.98 17.50 39.11
C ALA A 29 -22.16 18.44 38.86
N ASN A 30 -23.25 18.14 39.57
CA ASN A 30 -24.40 18.98 39.87
C ASN A 30 -25.35 19.29 38.71
N VAL A 31 -26.16 18.30 38.37
CA VAL A 31 -27.60 18.60 38.33
C VAL A 31 -28.19 18.00 39.59
N ALA A 32 -28.36 18.84 40.60
CA ALA A 32 -29.37 18.59 41.62
C ALA A 32 -30.72 18.64 40.87
N TYR A 33 -31.12 17.50 40.31
CA TYR A 33 -32.52 17.29 40.01
C TYR A 33 -33.18 17.14 41.36
N ALA A 34 -34.04 18.11 41.67
CA ALA A 34 -35.08 17.94 42.65
C ALA A 34 -35.71 16.56 42.42
N GLU A 35 -35.58 15.71 43.44
CA GLU A 35 -36.44 14.55 43.63
C GLU A 35 -37.88 14.99 43.41
N GLU A 36 -38.54 14.38 42.45
CA GLU A 36 -39.97 14.07 42.50
C GLU A 36 -40.30 13.32 41.22
N MET A 37 -40.17 12.00 41.20
CA MET A 37 -41.02 11.08 40.44
C MET A 37 -40.71 9.64 40.87
N MET A 38 -41.06 9.33 42.11
CA MET A 38 -41.63 8.04 42.56
C MET A 38 -41.92 8.18 44.06
N ASN A 39 -42.83 9.09 44.41
CA ASN A 39 -43.56 8.96 45.66
C ASN A 39 -44.94 8.42 45.29
N GLU A 40 -45.42 7.52 46.15
CA GLU A 40 -46.82 7.25 46.37
C GLU A 40 -47.63 8.55 46.22
N LYS A 41 -48.88 8.50 45.76
CA LYS A 41 -49.74 9.70 45.72
C LYS A 41 -49.89 10.22 47.16
N GLU A 42 -48.94 11.05 47.61
CA GLU A 42 -49.13 11.92 48.75
C GLU A 42 -50.26 12.84 48.34
N GLU A 43 -51.43 12.59 48.91
CA GLU A 43 -52.55 13.50 48.76
C GLU A 43 -52.12 14.82 49.37
N LEU A 44 -51.78 15.77 48.49
CA LEU A 44 -51.54 17.16 48.86
C LEU A 44 -52.67 17.62 49.77
N SER A 45 -52.29 18.25 50.87
CA SER A 45 -53.29 18.86 51.74
C SER A 45 -54.09 19.91 50.96
N PRO A 46 -55.35 20.20 51.36
CA PRO A 46 -56.14 21.30 50.81
C PRO A 46 -55.35 22.61 50.67
N GLU A 47 -54.56 22.95 51.69
CA GLU A 47 -53.77 24.17 51.76
C GLU A 47 -52.59 24.15 50.79
N GLU A 48 -51.89 23.02 50.69
CA GLU A 48 -50.79 22.82 49.74
C GLU A 48 -51.28 22.89 48.29
N PHE A 49 -52.45 22.31 47.99
CA PHE A 49 -53.04 22.40 46.66
C PHE A 49 -53.43 23.83 46.30
N ILE A 50 -54.08 24.56 47.22
CA ILE A 50 -54.45 25.98 47.02
C ILE A 50 -53.19 26.80 46.71
N GLN A 51 -52.12 26.60 47.48
CA GLN A 51 -50.87 27.29 47.28
C GLN A 51 -50.28 26.97 45.90
N LYS A 52 -50.19 25.69 45.53
CA LYS A 52 -49.71 25.25 44.21
C LYS A 52 -50.52 25.84 43.05
N ALA A 53 -51.85 25.89 43.18
CA ALA A 53 -52.74 26.46 42.16
C ALA A 53 -52.53 27.97 41.99
N LYS A 54 -52.33 28.71 43.09
CA LYS A 54 -52.02 30.14 43.08
C LYS A 54 -50.62 30.42 42.53
N ASP A 55 -49.63 29.62 42.92
CA ASP A 55 -48.25 29.76 42.46
C ASP A 55 -48.07 29.44 40.98
N PHE A 56 -48.93 28.57 40.41
CA PHE A 56 -48.91 28.27 38.98
C PHE A 56 -49.10 29.51 38.09
N VAL A 57 -49.77 30.56 38.56
CA VAL A 57 -49.90 31.84 37.84
C VAL A 57 -48.54 32.50 37.56
N ASN A 58 -47.53 32.18 38.38
CA ASN A 58 -46.16 32.69 38.22
C ASN A 58 -45.29 31.81 37.32
N SER A 59 -45.79 30.65 36.88
CA SER A 59 -45.08 29.73 35.99
C SER A 59 -44.89 30.32 34.58
N GLU A 60 -43.85 29.88 33.88
CA GLU A 60 -43.60 30.31 32.51
C GLU A 60 -44.67 29.77 31.55
N GLU A 61 -45.16 28.56 31.81
CA GLU A 61 -46.25 27.93 31.07
C GLU A 61 -47.51 28.80 31.10
N PHE A 62 -47.86 29.31 32.29
CA PHE A 62 -49.00 30.19 32.45
C PHE A 62 -48.80 31.54 31.75
N LYS A 63 -47.65 32.19 31.95
CA LYS A 63 -47.34 33.50 31.36
C LYS A 63 -47.38 33.50 29.82
N GLN A 64 -47.02 32.37 29.20
CA GLN A 64 -47.03 32.22 27.74
C GLN A 64 -48.36 31.72 27.17
N TYR A 65 -49.35 31.44 28.03
CA TYR A 65 -50.68 31.03 27.62
C TYR A 65 -51.52 32.20 27.04
N THR A 66 -52.67 31.89 26.44
CA THR A 66 -53.56 32.92 25.87
C THR A 66 -54.14 33.80 26.98
N LYS A 67 -54.32 35.11 26.72
CA LYS A 67 -54.91 36.04 27.70
C LYS A 67 -56.27 35.57 28.20
N GLU A 68 -57.13 35.14 27.29
CA GLU A 68 -58.45 34.57 27.59
C GLU A 68 -58.35 33.35 28.53
N GLY A 69 -57.38 32.46 28.28
CA GLY A 69 -57.14 31.30 29.11
C GLY A 69 -56.53 31.63 30.47
N GLN A 70 -55.64 32.62 30.53
CA GLN A 70 -55.10 33.14 31.78
C GLN A 70 -56.20 33.75 32.66
N ASP A 71 -57.08 34.56 32.08
CA ASP A 71 -58.18 35.20 32.80
C ASP A 71 -59.20 34.15 33.28
N ALA A 72 -59.51 33.14 32.46
CA ALA A 72 -60.36 32.02 32.85
C ALA A 72 -59.80 31.23 34.04
N TYR A 73 -58.51 30.90 34.03
CA TYR A 73 -57.87 30.20 35.14
C TYR A 73 -57.79 31.05 36.41
N LYS A 74 -57.45 32.34 36.31
CA LYS A 74 -57.44 33.27 37.45
C LYS A 74 -58.80 33.34 38.14
N LYS A 75 -59.88 33.45 37.35
CA LYS A 75 -61.25 33.44 37.86
C LYS A 75 -61.60 32.13 38.57
N LEU A 76 -61.08 31.01 38.06
CA LEU A 76 -61.32 29.67 38.60
C LEU A 76 -60.68 29.48 39.99
N ILE A 77 -59.56 30.16 40.27
CA ILE A 77 -58.84 30.12 41.56
C ILE A 77 -59.11 31.33 42.49
N GLU A 78 -59.85 32.35 42.05
CA GLU A 78 -60.05 33.63 42.76
C GLU A 78 -60.61 33.45 44.18
N ASP A 79 -61.70 32.66 44.30
CA ASP A 79 -62.39 32.37 45.56
C ASP A 79 -62.00 31.02 46.18
N LEU A 80 -60.82 30.49 45.85
CA LEU A 80 -60.39 29.17 46.30
C LEU A 80 -60.00 29.19 47.80
N LYS A 81 -60.68 28.39 48.61
CA LYS A 81 -60.52 28.24 50.07
C LYS A 81 -60.60 26.77 50.47
N VAL A 82 -60.23 26.44 51.71
CA VAL A 82 -60.19 25.06 52.22
C VAL A 82 -61.57 24.39 52.13
N GLU A 83 -62.65 25.16 52.29
CA GLU A 83 -64.02 24.63 52.29
C GLU A 83 -64.55 24.25 50.89
N ASN A 84 -63.99 24.80 49.81
CA ASN A 84 -64.48 24.59 48.44
C ASN A 84 -63.43 23.99 47.49
N VAL A 85 -62.23 23.70 47.98
CA VAL A 85 -61.13 23.20 47.14
C VAL A 85 -61.45 21.84 46.55
N GLU A 86 -62.08 20.93 47.31
CA GLU A 86 -62.29 19.55 46.85
C GLU A 86 -63.25 19.49 45.65
N GLU A 87 -64.25 20.37 45.60
CA GLU A 87 -65.18 20.49 44.47
C GLU A 87 -64.50 21.04 43.20
N LYS A 88 -63.51 21.93 43.36
CA LYS A 88 -62.81 22.59 42.25
C LYS A 88 -61.50 21.93 41.86
N LYS A 89 -60.96 21.03 42.69
CA LYS A 89 -59.64 20.41 42.56
C LYS A 89 -59.42 19.73 41.22
N GLU A 90 -60.41 18.98 40.76
CA GLU A 90 -60.35 18.28 39.47
C GLU A 90 -60.35 19.26 38.29
N GLU A 91 -61.18 20.30 38.34
CA GLU A 91 -61.27 21.32 37.30
C GLU A 91 -59.98 22.16 37.21
N ILE A 92 -59.44 22.56 38.37
CA ILE A 92 -58.14 23.26 38.48
C ILE A 92 -57.03 22.40 37.88
N SER A 93 -56.96 21.12 38.27
CA SER A 93 -55.91 20.19 37.81
C SER A 93 -55.98 19.99 36.29
N LYS A 94 -57.17 19.78 35.73
CA LYS A 94 -57.38 19.68 34.27
C LYS A 94 -56.96 20.96 33.55
N SER A 95 -57.24 22.12 34.13
CA SER A 95 -56.85 23.41 33.56
C SER A 95 -55.32 23.59 33.56
N ILE A 96 -54.65 23.27 34.68
CA ILE A 96 -53.18 23.26 34.77
C ILE A 96 -52.57 22.31 33.73
N ASP A 97 -53.08 21.08 33.61
CA ASP A 97 -52.58 20.09 32.66
C ASP A 97 -52.79 20.54 31.21
N SER A 98 -53.93 21.15 30.89
CA SER A 98 -54.22 21.71 29.58
C SER A 98 -53.27 22.86 29.21
N ILE A 99 -52.98 23.75 30.17
CA ILE A 99 -52.03 24.86 29.98
C ILE A 99 -50.61 24.32 29.75
N LYS A 100 -50.16 23.37 30.59
CA LYS A 100 -48.85 22.72 30.44
C LYS A 100 -48.71 21.99 29.12
N LEU A 101 -49.74 21.25 28.70
CA LEU A 101 -49.77 20.53 27.43
C LEU A 101 -49.68 21.50 26.24
N THR A 102 -50.41 22.61 26.30
CA THR A 102 -50.35 23.65 25.25
C THR A 102 -48.96 24.27 25.16
N TYR A 103 -48.34 24.56 26.31
CA TYR A 103 -46.99 25.11 26.36
C TYR A 103 -45.95 24.15 25.75
N ILE A 104 -45.92 22.88 26.19
CA ILE A 104 -44.92 21.93 25.67
C ILE A 104 -45.13 21.61 24.19
N LYS A 105 -46.38 21.59 23.71
CA LYS A 105 -46.69 21.43 22.29
C LYS A 105 -46.07 22.56 21.45
N LYS A 106 -46.17 23.81 21.92
CA LYS A 106 -45.55 24.95 21.24
C LYS A 106 -44.03 24.84 21.20
N GLN A 107 -43.40 24.47 22.32
CA GLN A 107 -41.95 24.23 22.40
C GLN A 107 -41.49 23.14 21.42
N TYR A 108 -42.25 22.06 21.31
CA TYR A 108 -42.01 21.00 20.33
C TYR A 108 -42.09 21.52 18.89
N GLU A 109 -43.17 22.23 18.54
CA GLU A 109 -43.38 22.78 17.20
C GLU A 109 -42.27 23.75 16.78
N ASP A 110 -41.88 24.64 17.68
CA ASP A 110 -40.83 25.64 17.41
C ASP A 110 -39.47 24.94 17.21
N LEU A 111 -39.13 23.96 18.06
CA LEU A 111 -37.91 23.18 17.90
C LEU A 111 -37.94 22.30 16.64
N LYS A 112 -39.07 21.66 16.34
CA LYS A 112 -39.24 20.84 15.13
C LYS A 112 -38.97 21.68 13.89
N LYS A 113 -39.53 22.89 13.79
CA LYS A 113 -39.25 23.83 12.69
C LYS A 113 -37.77 24.18 12.60
N GLU A 114 -37.13 24.47 13.73
CA GLU A 114 -35.70 24.77 13.76
C GLU A 114 -34.86 23.61 13.21
N VAL A 115 -35.13 22.38 13.65
CA VAL A 115 -34.42 21.18 13.21
C VAL A 115 -34.70 20.87 11.73
N PHE A 116 -35.93 21.05 11.26
CA PHE A 116 -36.28 20.83 9.85
C PHE A 116 -35.64 21.87 8.92
N ASN A 117 -35.36 23.09 9.39
CA ASN A 117 -34.60 24.08 8.63
C ASN A 117 -33.13 23.68 8.42
N LEU A 118 -32.61 22.73 9.20
CA LEU A 118 -31.28 22.15 9.00
C LEU A 118 -31.26 21.02 7.95
N LYS A 119 -32.43 20.65 7.40
CA LYS A 119 -32.53 19.63 6.37
C LYS A 119 -31.78 20.06 5.12
N ALA A 120 -30.83 19.23 4.70
CA ALA A 120 -30.10 19.40 3.46
C ALA A 120 -30.02 18.07 2.70
N GLU A 121 -29.92 18.13 1.38
CA GLU A 121 -29.80 16.94 0.55
C GLU A 121 -28.45 16.21 0.76
N SER A 122 -27.46 16.93 1.29
CA SER A 122 -26.15 16.42 1.68
C SER A 122 -26.13 15.64 3.00
N LEU A 123 -27.24 15.57 3.74
CA LEU A 123 -27.33 14.72 4.94
C LEU A 123 -27.27 13.24 4.58
N SER A 124 -26.88 12.40 5.55
CA SER A 124 -26.99 10.95 5.41
C SER A 124 -28.46 10.51 5.34
N ASP A 125 -28.71 9.38 4.68
CA ASP A 125 -30.05 8.82 4.59
C ASP A 125 -30.64 8.51 5.97
N ASP A 126 -29.80 8.07 6.92
CA ASP A 126 -30.21 7.84 8.31
C ASP A 126 -30.74 9.12 8.98
N LEU A 127 -30.04 10.25 8.84
CA LEU A 127 -30.49 11.53 9.39
C LEU A 127 -31.74 12.06 8.70
N LYS A 128 -31.85 11.87 7.37
CA LYS A 128 -33.07 12.21 6.62
C LYS A 128 -34.28 11.40 7.09
N ASN A 129 -34.09 10.10 7.33
CA ASN A 129 -35.13 9.20 7.82
C ASN A 129 -35.53 9.53 9.26
N GLU A 130 -34.56 9.87 10.12
CA GLU A 130 -34.83 10.30 11.50
C GLU A 130 -35.69 11.58 11.51
N LEU A 131 -35.32 12.59 10.71
CA LEU A 131 -36.11 13.81 10.51
C LEU A 131 -37.54 13.50 10.07
N ALA A 132 -37.73 12.58 9.11
CA ALA A 132 -39.04 12.22 8.57
C ALA A 132 -39.91 11.41 9.57
N SER A 133 -39.32 10.87 10.64
CA SER A 133 -40.04 10.03 11.61
C SER A 133 -40.83 10.80 12.66
N TYR A 134 -40.55 12.09 12.84
CA TYR A 134 -41.23 12.94 13.82
C TYR A 134 -42.67 13.25 13.41
N LYS A 135 -43.61 13.07 14.35
CA LYS A 135 -45.05 13.26 14.12
C LYS A 135 -45.44 14.74 14.20
N GLU A 136 -46.67 15.06 13.79
CA GLU A 136 -47.25 16.40 13.98
C GLU A 136 -47.79 16.63 15.39
N ALA A 137 -48.15 15.57 16.11
CA ALA A 137 -48.69 15.69 17.46
C ALA A 137 -48.48 14.41 18.27
N TYR A 138 -48.52 14.57 19.57
CA TYR A 138 -48.49 13.53 20.58
C TYR A 138 -49.61 13.74 21.60
N ASP A 139 -49.99 12.67 22.29
CA ASP A 139 -51.20 12.62 23.11
C ASP A 139 -50.97 13.11 24.55
N SER A 140 -49.74 13.02 25.06
CA SER A 140 -49.42 13.37 26.45
C SER A 140 -48.22 14.31 26.59
N TYR A 141 -48.15 15.02 27.72
CA TYR A 141 -47.02 15.87 28.07
C TYR A 141 -45.70 15.08 28.08
N LYS A 142 -45.72 13.87 28.65
CA LYS A 142 -44.55 12.99 28.74
C LYS A 142 -44.02 12.59 27.36
N ASP A 143 -44.92 12.33 26.41
CA ASP A 143 -44.53 12.05 25.03
C ASP A 143 -43.84 13.27 24.40
N TYR A 144 -44.41 14.48 24.54
CA TYR A 144 -43.76 15.68 24.03
C TYR A 144 -42.38 15.91 24.65
N GLU A 145 -42.22 15.68 25.95
CA GLU A 145 -40.94 15.85 26.64
C GLU A 145 -39.86 14.91 26.09
N GLU A 146 -40.20 13.64 25.86
CA GLU A 146 -39.30 12.67 25.24
C GLU A 146 -38.93 13.09 23.82
N GLN A 147 -39.90 13.55 23.04
CA GLN A 147 -39.68 13.92 21.64
C GLN A 147 -38.89 15.22 21.49
N ILE A 148 -39.05 16.18 22.39
CA ILE A 148 -38.20 17.37 22.49
C ILE A 148 -36.74 16.97 22.78
N LYS A 149 -36.52 16.02 23.70
CA LYS A 149 -35.16 15.51 23.99
C LYS A 149 -34.54 14.83 22.78
N ASN A 150 -35.33 14.05 22.04
CA ASN A 150 -34.89 13.42 20.80
C ASN A 150 -34.54 14.47 19.74
N LEU A 151 -35.41 15.47 19.49
CA LEU A 151 -35.15 16.57 18.55
C LEU A 151 -33.86 17.34 18.87
N LYS A 152 -33.60 17.65 20.15
CA LYS A 152 -32.35 18.30 20.57
C LYS A 152 -31.13 17.45 20.22
N THR A 153 -31.26 16.13 20.35
CA THR A 153 -30.20 15.18 20.00
C THR A 153 -29.99 15.13 18.48
N THR A 154 -31.06 15.02 17.70
CA THR A 154 -31.01 15.06 16.22
C THR A 154 -30.40 16.36 15.70
N LYS A 155 -30.77 17.51 16.29
CA LYS A 155 -30.17 18.81 15.99
C LYS A 155 -28.65 18.79 16.13
N SER A 156 -28.17 18.37 17.30
CA SER A 156 -26.73 18.25 17.59
C SER A 156 -26.03 17.29 16.63
N ASN A 157 -26.68 16.16 16.29
CA ASN A 157 -26.15 15.20 15.33
C ASN A 157 -25.99 15.81 13.93
N ILE A 158 -26.99 16.57 13.45
CA ILE A 158 -26.94 17.26 12.15
C ILE A 158 -25.85 18.33 12.14
N GLU A 159 -25.77 19.15 13.20
CA GLU A 159 -24.73 20.19 13.30
C GLU A 159 -23.32 19.60 13.29
N ASN A 160 -23.10 18.51 14.04
CA ASN A 160 -21.81 17.80 14.06
C ASN A 160 -21.51 17.13 12.72
N TYR A 161 -22.53 16.57 12.06
CA TYR A 161 -22.39 16.00 10.71
C TYR A 161 -21.94 17.06 9.71
N ASN A 162 -22.60 18.22 9.70
CA ASN A 162 -22.28 19.33 8.79
C ASN A 162 -20.85 19.86 9.01
N LYS A 163 -20.41 19.99 10.28
CA LYS A 163 -19.02 20.37 10.59
C LYS A 163 -18.01 19.38 10.00
N LYS A 164 -18.24 18.07 10.17
CA LYS A 164 -17.38 17.03 9.58
C LYS A 164 -17.38 17.08 8.07
N LEU A 165 -18.55 17.26 7.44
CA LEU A 165 -18.65 17.34 5.98
C LEU A 165 -17.80 18.49 5.43
N GLU A 166 -17.85 19.66 6.05
CA GLU A 166 -17.01 20.81 5.68
C GLU A 166 -15.51 20.53 5.85
N GLU A 167 -15.10 19.91 6.96
CA GLU A 167 -13.71 19.51 7.18
C GLU A 167 -13.22 18.54 6.10
N PHE A 168 -14.04 17.54 5.74
CA PHE A 168 -13.70 16.56 4.72
C PHE A 168 -13.68 17.16 3.31
N LYS A 169 -14.60 18.07 2.98
CA LYS A 169 -14.55 18.82 1.71
C LYS A 169 -13.28 19.67 1.62
N LYS A 170 -12.82 20.26 2.73
CA LYS A 170 -11.54 20.96 2.77
C LYS A 170 -10.35 20.01 2.52
N ILE A 171 -10.33 18.83 3.14
CA ILE A 171 -9.30 17.80 2.89
C ILE A 171 -9.28 17.39 1.41
N LEU A 172 -10.45 17.13 0.83
CA LEU A 172 -10.58 16.77 -0.59
C LEU A 172 -10.04 17.90 -1.49
N LYS A 173 -10.39 19.15 -1.20
CA LYS A 173 -9.90 20.33 -1.93
C LYS A 173 -8.38 20.47 -1.86
N ASP A 174 -7.81 20.38 -0.67
CA ASP A 174 -6.36 20.49 -0.45
C ASP A 174 -5.61 19.36 -1.17
N GLY A 175 -6.16 18.14 -1.14
CA GLY A 175 -5.64 17.00 -1.88
C GLY A 175 -5.69 17.21 -3.41
N LEU A 176 -6.81 17.70 -3.94
CA LEU A 176 -6.95 18.00 -5.37
C LEU A 176 -5.93 19.04 -5.84
N GLU A 177 -5.70 20.11 -5.08
CA GLU A 177 -4.72 21.13 -5.44
C GLU A 177 -3.28 20.58 -5.39
N LYS A 178 -2.95 19.79 -4.36
CA LYS A 178 -1.63 19.13 -4.24
C LYS A 178 -1.29 18.29 -5.48
N TYR A 179 -2.25 17.53 -6.00
CA TYR A 179 -2.01 16.57 -7.10
C TYR A 179 -2.43 17.08 -8.49
N LYS A 180 -2.88 18.32 -8.60
CA LYS A 180 -3.35 18.94 -9.87
C LYS A 180 -2.35 18.82 -11.02
N ASN A 181 -1.06 18.96 -10.72
CA ASN A 181 0.01 18.96 -11.73
C ASN A 181 0.66 17.60 -11.95
N PHE A 182 0.15 16.54 -11.31
CA PHE A 182 0.71 15.19 -11.42
C PHE A 182 0.22 14.45 -12.68
N GLY A 183 -0.63 15.08 -13.49
CA GLY A 183 -1.18 14.48 -14.71
C GLY A 183 -2.12 13.29 -14.43
N ILE A 184 -2.72 13.24 -13.25
CA ILE A 184 -3.71 12.25 -12.83
C ILE A 184 -5.10 12.76 -13.23
N ASP A 185 -6.00 11.87 -13.66
CA ASP A 185 -7.40 12.24 -13.87
C ASP A 185 -8.15 12.30 -12.53
N LEU A 186 -8.49 13.52 -12.11
CA LEU A 186 -9.17 13.83 -10.85
C LEU A 186 -10.58 14.42 -11.06
N LYS A 187 -11.16 14.24 -12.26
CA LYS A 187 -12.48 14.82 -12.61
C LYS A 187 -13.59 14.32 -11.70
N ALA A 188 -13.62 13.03 -11.39
CA ALA A 188 -14.68 12.45 -10.56
C ALA A 188 -14.65 13.02 -9.13
N GLU A 189 -13.46 13.11 -8.53
CA GLU A 189 -13.24 13.66 -7.20
C GLU A 189 -13.60 15.16 -7.16
N LYS A 190 -13.28 15.89 -8.22
CA LYS A 190 -13.68 17.29 -8.36
C LYS A 190 -15.21 17.45 -8.46
N LEU A 191 -15.90 16.58 -9.21
CA LEU A 191 -17.36 16.60 -9.30
C LEU A 191 -18.03 16.39 -7.93
N VAL A 192 -17.48 15.52 -7.09
CA VAL A 192 -17.98 15.31 -5.71
C VAL A 192 -17.75 16.56 -4.85
N LEU A 193 -16.60 17.23 -4.99
CA LEU A 193 -16.31 18.46 -4.25
C LEU A 193 -17.26 19.61 -4.64
N ASP A 194 -17.49 19.77 -5.95
CA ASP A 194 -18.29 20.86 -6.52
C ASP A 194 -19.81 20.63 -6.32
N ASP A 195 -20.25 19.39 -6.05
CA ASP A 195 -21.64 19.05 -5.78
C ASP A 195 -22.05 19.46 -4.35
N ALA A 196 -22.97 20.43 -4.26
CA ALA A 196 -23.54 20.89 -3.00
C ALA A 196 -24.30 19.78 -2.24
N ASN A 197 -24.83 18.78 -2.95
CA ASN A 197 -25.60 17.68 -2.39
C ASN A 197 -24.74 16.46 -2.04
N SER A 198 -23.42 16.53 -2.23
CA SER A 198 -22.54 15.45 -1.84
C SER A 198 -22.48 15.31 -0.33
N ASN A 199 -22.81 14.11 0.13
CA ASN A 199 -22.83 13.73 1.53
C ASN A 199 -21.45 13.23 1.99
N LEU A 200 -21.30 12.97 3.28
CA LEU A 200 -20.02 12.59 3.88
C LEU A 200 -19.45 11.31 3.25
N GLU A 201 -20.27 10.30 2.97
CA GLU A 201 -19.85 9.03 2.37
C GLU A 201 -19.23 9.24 0.98
N LYS A 202 -19.90 10.01 0.11
CA LYS A 202 -19.36 10.33 -1.22
C LYS A 202 -18.02 11.08 -1.13
N VAL A 203 -17.91 12.03 -0.19
CA VAL A 203 -16.67 12.79 0.01
C VAL A 203 -15.54 11.89 0.54
N GLU A 204 -15.83 10.98 1.47
CA GLU A 204 -14.88 9.99 1.97
C GLU A 204 -14.38 9.07 0.85
N GLU A 205 -15.28 8.54 0.03
CA GLU A 205 -14.93 7.70 -1.13
C GLU A 205 -14.07 8.48 -2.15
N ALA A 206 -14.40 9.76 -2.40
CA ALA A 206 -13.59 10.61 -3.28
C ALA A 206 -12.17 10.83 -2.73
N ILE A 207 -12.01 11.01 -1.42
CA ILE A 207 -10.70 11.12 -0.76
C ILE A 207 -9.93 9.80 -0.87
N GLU A 208 -10.57 8.66 -0.64
CA GLU A 208 -9.94 7.34 -0.77
C GLU A 208 -9.44 7.10 -2.20
N ASN A 209 -10.29 7.40 -3.20
CA ASN A 209 -9.93 7.28 -4.61
C ASN A 209 -8.78 8.21 -5.00
N LEU A 210 -8.79 9.47 -4.55
CA LEU A 210 -7.70 10.41 -4.73
C LEU A 210 -6.39 9.85 -4.17
N ASN A 211 -6.40 9.34 -2.94
CA ASN A 211 -5.21 8.80 -2.29
C ASN A 211 -4.65 7.58 -3.00
N ASN A 212 -5.52 6.68 -3.49
CA ASN A 212 -5.10 5.52 -4.26
C ASN A 212 -4.43 5.93 -5.57
N LYS A 213 -5.02 6.88 -6.30
CA LYS A 213 -4.44 7.41 -7.55
C LYS A 213 -3.10 8.12 -7.30
N ALA A 214 -3.02 8.94 -6.25
CA ALA A 214 -1.80 9.64 -5.86
C ALA A 214 -0.66 8.66 -5.55
N LYS A 215 -0.92 7.62 -4.76
CA LYS A 215 0.06 6.60 -4.40
C LYS A 215 0.61 5.85 -5.62
N ILE A 216 -0.24 5.53 -6.60
CA ILE A 216 0.18 4.91 -7.85
C ILE A 216 1.15 5.82 -8.62
N GLU A 217 0.81 7.11 -8.73
CA GLU A 217 1.62 8.07 -9.45
C GLU A 217 2.95 8.38 -8.73
N GLU A 218 2.94 8.52 -7.41
CA GLU A 218 4.17 8.68 -6.60
C GLU A 218 5.13 7.49 -6.80
N ASN A 219 4.61 6.26 -6.76
CA ASN A 219 5.41 5.06 -7.05
C ASN A 219 5.96 5.06 -8.47
N ARG A 220 5.16 5.47 -9.46
CA ARG A 220 5.59 5.59 -10.86
C ARG A 220 6.75 6.57 -11.01
N GLN A 221 6.66 7.74 -10.37
CA GLN A 221 7.71 8.77 -10.38
C GLN A 221 8.99 8.30 -9.69
N ALA A 222 8.87 7.64 -8.53
CA ALA A 222 10.01 7.06 -7.83
C ALA A 222 10.75 6.03 -8.71
N ASN A 223 9.98 5.12 -9.35
CA ASN A 223 10.54 4.13 -10.28
C ASN A 223 11.22 4.81 -11.47
N LEU A 224 10.60 5.82 -12.09
CA LEU A 224 11.21 6.56 -13.19
C LEU A 224 12.54 7.19 -12.79
N LYS A 225 12.63 7.77 -11.59
CA LYS A 225 13.87 8.34 -11.07
C LYS A 225 14.97 7.28 -10.96
N THR A 226 14.68 6.15 -10.31
CA THR A 226 15.66 5.06 -10.15
C THR A 226 16.12 4.49 -11.50
N LEU A 227 15.20 4.25 -12.43
CA LEU A 227 15.58 3.74 -13.76
C LEU A 227 16.39 4.77 -14.55
N LYS A 228 16.06 6.06 -14.43
CA LYS A 228 16.81 7.14 -15.09
C LYS A 228 18.24 7.24 -14.57
N GLU A 229 18.44 7.17 -13.25
CA GLU A 229 19.78 7.17 -12.65
C GLU A 229 20.66 6.02 -13.20
N ILE A 230 20.07 4.83 -13.39
CA ILE A 230 20.75 3.70 -14.02
C ILE A 230 21.11 3.99 -15.48
N ILE A 231 20.18 4.55 -16.26
CA ILE A 231 20.36 4.86 -17.68
C ILE A 231 21.43 5.95 -17.86
N ASP A 232 21.36 7.03 -17.08
CA ASP A 232 22.31 8.14 -17.14
C ASP A 232 23.74 7.68 -16.74
N GLY A 233 23.83 6.64 -15.89
CA GLY A 233 25.10 6.00 -15.53
C GLY A 233 25.76 5.18 -16.65
N GLU A 234 25.05 4.84 -17.74
CA GLU A 234 25.54 3.96 -18.80
C GLU A 234 26.88 4.39 -19.38
N VAL A 235 26.97 5.66 -19.80
CA VAL A 235 28.15 6.18 -20.50
C VAL A 235 29.37 6.10 -19.59
N LYS A 236 29.19 6.48 -18.32
CA LYS A 236 30.24 6.37 -17.31
C LYS A 236 30.68 4.93 -17.16
N THR A 237 29.76 4.00 -16.84
CA THR A 237 30.10 2.58 -16.67
C THR A 237 30.80 1.99 -17.89
N LYS A 238 30.33 2.26 -19.10
CA LYS A 238 30.95 1.73 -20.33
C LYS A 238 32.33 2.31 -20.63
N SER A 239 32.65 3.49 -20.08
CA SER A 239 33.97 4.10 -20.19
C SER A 239 35.00 3.50 -19.23
N GLU A 240 34.55 2.85 -18.16
CA GLU A 240 35.41 2.33 -17.09
C GLU A 240 36.23 1.10 -17.51
N TYR A 241 37.39 0.95 -16.91
CA TYR A 241 38.32 -0.14 -17.21
C TYR A 241 37.72 -1.52 -16.91
N PHE A 242 37.03 -1.65 -15.77
CA PHE A 242 36.39 -2.91 -15.37
C PHE A 242 35.32 -3.37 -16.36
N TYR A 243 34.62 -2.46 -17.02
CA TYR A 243 33.70 -2.81 -18.09
C TYR A 243 34.46 -3.20 -19.36
N LYS A 244 35.35 -2.32 -19.85
CA LYS A 244 36.06 -2.49 -21.13
C LYS A 244 36.80 -3.82 -21.21
N LYS A 245 37.46 -4.22 -20.12
CA LYS A 245 38.28 -5.43 -20.07
C LYS A 245 37.55 -6.69 -19.60
N SER A 246 36.25 -6.59 -19.29
CA SER A 246 35.42 -7.74 -18.90
C SER A 246 35.25 -8.77 -20.02
N ASP A 247 34.92 -10.00 -19.62
CA ASP A 247 34.46 -11.04 -20.54
C ASP A 247 33.25 -10.57 -21.38
N GLU A 248 33.23 -10.96 -22.66
CA GLU A 248 32.22 -10.55 -23.63
C GLU A 248 30.81 -11.01 -23.22
N SER A 249 30.70 -12.23 -22.68
CA SER A 249 29.43 -12.76 -22.17
C SER A 249 28.85 -11.92 -21.02
N LEU A 250 29.72 -11.37 -20.16
CA LEU A 250 29.32 -10.54 -19.02
C LEU A 250 28.94 -9.13 -19.48
N LYS A 251 29.70 -8.55 -20.42
CA LYS A 251 29.31 -7.28 -21.09
C LYS A 251 27.96 -7.41 -21.79
N ASN A 252 27.72 -8.51 -22.49
CA ASN A 252 26.44 -8.79 -23.15
C ASN A 252 25.29 -8.92 -22.15
N ASN A 253 25.51 -9.60 -21.02
CA ASN A 253 24.51 -9.71 -19.95
C ASN A 253 24.19 -8.35 -19.33
N PHE A 254 25.20 -7.51 -19.07
CA PHE A 254 25.02 -6.14 -18.61
C PHE A 254 24.24 -5.29 -19.61
N ASN A 255 24.62 -5.31 -20.89
CA ASN A 255 23.93 -4.54 -21.92
C ASN A 255 22.46 -4.97 -22.05
N LYS A 256 22.20 -6.28 -21.99
CA LYS A 256 20.84 -6.83 -22.07
C LYS A 256 19.98 -6.41 -20.87
N SER A 257 20.52 -6.39 -19.65
CA SER A 257 19.78 -5.94 -18.47
C SER A 257 19.53 -4.43 -18.52
N LEU A 258 20.49 -3.64 -18.99
CA LEU A 258 20.32 -2.20 -19.21
C LEU A 258 19.26 -1.89 -20.29
N ASP A 259 19.22 -2.64 -21.39
CA ASP A 259 18.18 -2.48 -22.41
C ASP A 259 16.78 -2.80 -21.86
N ALA A 260 16.67 -3.77 -20.94
CA ALA A 260 15.42 -4.05 -20.24
C ALA A 260 14.99 -2.88 -19.34
N ILE A 261 15.94 -2.24 -18.64
CA ILE A 261 15.72 -1.02 -17.86
C ILE A 261 15.23 0.13 -18.76
N LYS A 262 15.86 0.37 -19.92
CA LYS A 262 15.44 1.41 -20.89
C LYS A 262 14.03 1.17 -21.43
N LYS A 263 13.68 -0.07 -21.74
CA LYS A 263 12.33 -0.46 -22.16
C LYS A 263 11.31 -0.21 -21.06
N ALA A 264 11.61 -0.61 -19.83
CA ALA A 264 10.76 -0.35 -18.67
C ALA A 264 10.55 1.15 -18.42
N TYR A 265 11.62 1.94 -18.52
CA TYR A 265 11.56 3.39 -18.38
C TYR A 265 10.60 4.02 -19.41
N SER A 266 10.74 3.64 -20.68
CA SER A 266 9.89 4.14 -21.78
C SER A 266 8.42 3.80 -21.55
N LYS A 267 8.12 2.56 -21.12
CA LYS A 267 6.76 2.14 -20.76
C LYS A 267 6.18 2.95 -19.60
N LEU A 268 6.94 3.13 -18.52
CA LEU A 268 6.49 3.93 -17.38
C LEU A 268 6.26 5.40 -17.73
N GLN A 269 7.06 5.98 -18.63
CA GLN A 269 6.83 7.35 -19.13
C GLN A 269 5.47 7.46 -19.83
N ASN A 270 5.11 6.43 -20.62
CA ASN A 270 3.82 6.33 -21.30
C ASN A 270 2.67 5.88 -20.39
N LYS A 271 2.89 5.78 -19.07
CA LYS A 271 1.93 5.28 -18.07
C LYS A 271 1.44 3.85 -18.34
N GLU A 272 2.26 3.05 -19.01
CA GLU A 272 2.02 1.62 -19.18
C GLU A 272 2.49 0.85 -17.95
N GLU A 273 1.80 -0.26 -17.66
CA GLU A 273 2.18 -1.15 -16.57
C GLU A 273 3.51 -1.85 -16.85
N VAL A 274 4.39 -1.84 -15.84
CA VAL A 274 5.64 -2.58 -15.89
C VAL A 274 5.73 -3.48 -14.66
N ASN A 275 5.63 -4.77 -14.92
CA ASN A 275 5.75 -5.77 -13.87
C ASN A 275 7.20 -5.86 -13.38
N SER A 276 7.36 -5.80 -12.06
CA SER A 276 8.59 -6.11 -11.34
C SER A 276 9.80 -5.20 -11.61
N ILE A 277 9.65 -3.88 -11.43
CA ILE A 277 10.77 -2.92 -11.44
C ILE A 277 11.93 -3.38 -10.55
N ASP A 278 11.63 -3.83 -9.33
CA ASP A 278 12.66 -4.33 -8.39
C ASP A 278 13.46 -5.50 -8.97
N ASN A 279 12.83 -6.40 -9.72
CA ASN A 279 13.53 -7.54 -10.32
C ASN A 279 14.41 -7.10 -11.49
N LEU A 280 13.97 -6.09 -12.26
CA LEU A 280 14.79 -5.49 -13.31
C LEU A 280 16.03 -4.82 -12.72
N VAL A 281 15.84 -4.01 -11.67
CA VAL A 281 16.94 -3.32 -10.96
C VAL A 281 17.90 -4.34 -10.34
N LYS A 282 17.40 -5.39 -9.67
CA LYS A 282 18.23 -6.48 -9.14
C LYS A 282 19.02 -7.20 -10.21
N SER A 283 18.39 -7.48 -11.37
CA SER A 283 19.05 -8.14 -12.50
C SER A 283 20.14 -7.25 -13.08
N TYR A 284 19.89 -5.95 -13.21
CA TYR A 284 20.88 -4.95 -13.63
C TYR A 284 22.06 -4.92 -12.66
N ASN A 285 21.80 -4.72 -11.37
CA ASN A 285 22.84 -4.66 -10.34
C ASN A 285 23.68 -5.95 -10.29
N THR A 286 23.05 -7.11 -10.46
CA THR A 286 23.76 -8.39 -10.55
C THR A 286 24.67 -8.45 -11.77
N ALA A 287 24.18 -8.04 -12.95
CA ALA A 287 24.99 -8.02 -14.16
C ALA A 287 26.16 -7.02 -14.06
N TYR A 288 25.92 -5.86 -13.47
CA TYR A 288 26.94 -4.84 -13.19
C TYR A 288 28.03 -5.38 -12.26
N ASN A 289 27.64 -5.96 -11.12
CA ASN A 289 28.58 -6.50 -10.13
C ASN A 289 29.36 -7.72 -10.64
N ASN A 290 28.84 -8.43 -11.64
CA ASN A 290 29.51 -9.57 -12.25
C ASN A 290 30.59 -9.16 -13.27
N LEU A 291 30.64 -7.90 -13.71
CA LEU A 291 31.72 -7.41 -14.57
C LEU A 291 33.07 -7.67 -13.89
N ASN A 292 34.02 -8.21 -14.64
CA ASN A 292 35.23 -8.80 -14.10
C ASN A 292 36.52 -8.23 -14.69
N GLY A 293 36.45 -7.12 -15.43
CA GLY A 293 37.61 -6.52 -16.10
C GLY A 293 38.74 -6.08 -15.16
N ASP A 294 38.47 -5.84 -13.88
CA ASP A 294 39.50 -5.59 -12.87
C ASP A 294 40.50 -6.75 -12.74
N LYS A 295 40.07 -7.97 -13.08
CA LYS A 295 40.94 -9.15 -13.08
C LYS A 295 41.89 -9.21 -14.28
N PHE A 296 41.73 -8.34 -15.28
CA PHE A 296 42.48 -8.41 -16.53
C PHE A 296 43.99 -8.38 -16.34
N MET A 297 44.52 -7.46 -15.51
CA MET A 297 45.97 -7.36 -15.30
C MET A 297 46.54 -8.57 -14.57
N ALA A 298 45.79 -9.11 -13.61
CA ALA A 298 46.18 -10.32 -12.89
C ALA A 298 46.21 -11.56 -13.81
N GLU A 299 45.19 -11.72 -14.66
CA GLU A 299 45.15 -12.82 -15.65
C GLU A 299 46.22 -12.66 -16.74
N ARG A 300 46.53 -11.42 -17.14
CA ARG A 300 47.66 -11.14 -18.04
C ARG A 300 48.99 -11.55 -17.41
N GLN A 301 49.20 -11.27 -16.12
CA GLN A 301 50.43 -11.69 -15.45
C GLN A 301 50.58 -13.22 -15.44
N LYS A 302 49.49 -13.94 -15.15
CA LYS A 302 49.49 -15.41 -15.24
C LYS A 302 49.84 -15.92 -16.65
N LEU A 303 49.39 -15.21 -17.69
CA LEU A 303 49.74 -15.52 -19.08
C LEU A 303 51.23 -15.27 -19.36
N ILE A 304 51.79 -14.17 -18.86
CA ILE A 304 53.24 -13.88 -18.96
C ILE A 304 54.04 -15.00 -18.30
N ASP A 305 53.71 -15.35 -17.06
CA ASP A 305 54.42 -16.38 -16.30
C ASP A 305 54.35 -17.75 -17.01
N TYR A 306 53.17 -18.08 -17.55
CA TYR A 306 52.97 -19.30 -18.34
C TYR A 306 53.82 -19.30 -19.62
N PHE A 307 53.84 -18.18 -20.34
CA PHE A 307 54.60 -18.01 -21.57
C PHE A 307 56.10 -18.14 -21.31
N GLU A 308 56.66 -17.40 -20.35
CA GLU A 308 58.09 -17.45 -20.04
C GLU A 308 58.53 -18.86 -19.59
N LYS A 309 57.72 -19.54 -18.77
CA LYS A 309 58.00 -20.93 -18.35
C LYS A 309 58.05 -21.92 -19.51
N ASN A 310 57.32 -21.68 -20.60
CA ASN A 310 57.21 -22.59 -21.75
C ASN A 310 57.88 -22.07 -23.02
N LYS A 311 58.50 -20.88 -22.98
CA LYS A 311 59.07 -20.18 -24.13
C LYS A 311 60.05 -21.02 -24.94
N GLY A 312 60.92 -21.79 -24.27
CA GLY A 312 61.88 -22.68 -24.92
C GLY A 312 61.25 -23.83 -25.72
N LYS A 313 59.94 -24.11 -25.57
CA LYS A 313 59.21 -25.13 -26.34
C LYS A 313 58.64 -24.58 -27.65
N LEU A 314 58.72 -23.27 -27.88
CA LEU A 314 58.24 -22.60 -29.09
C LEU A 314 59.40 -22.32 -30.05
N SER A 315 59.10 -22.24 -31.35
CA SER A 315 60.04 -21.73 -32.36
C SER A 315 60.37 -20.25 -32.13
N SER A 316 61.56 -19.78 -32.51
CA SER A 316 62.00 -18.39 -32.32
C SER A 316 61.03 -17.36 -32.91
N GLU A 317 60.40 -17.64 -34.05
CA GLU A 317 59.37 -16.79 -34.66
C GLU A 317 58.15 -16.63 -33.75
N ASN A 318 57.58 -17.75 -33.28
CA ASN A 318 56.47 -17.76 -32.33
C ASN A 318 56.82 -17.13 -30.98
N GLN A 319 58.07 -17.27 -30.49
CA GLN A 319 58.51 -16.59 -29.27
C GLN A 319 58.38 -15.08 -29.41
N LYS A 320 58.86 -14.50 -30.52
CA LYS A 320 58.74 -13.06 -30.79
C LYS A 320 57.27 -12.65 -30.95
N LYS A 321 56.53 -13.36 -31.81
CA LYS A 321 55.12 -13.10 -32.08
C LYS A 321 54.27 -13.05 -30.80
N TYR A 322 54.37 -14.07 -29.93
CA TYR A 322 53.55 -14.14 -28.73
C TYR A 322 53.98 -13.14 -27.65
N ALA A 323 55.27 -12.84 -27.53
CA ALA A 323 55.76 -11.78 -26.64
C ALA A 323 55.16 -10.41 -27.05
N ASP A 324 55.21 -10.08 -28.34
CA ASP A 324 54.63 -8.83 -28.87
C ASP A 324 53.12 -8.76 -28.63
N LEU A 325 52.41 -9.88 -28.86
CA LEU A 325 50.96 -9.97 -28.60
C LEU A 325 50.61 -9.79 -27.13
N ILE A 326 51.31 -10.46 -26.21
CA ILE A 326 51.07 -10.34 -24.75
C ILE A 326 51.36 -8.91 -24.26
N ASN A 327 52.42 -8.29 -24.78
CA ASN A 327 52.80 -6.92 -24.44
C ASN A 327 51.79 -5.89 -24.94
N GLY A 328 51.24 -6.06 -26.15
CA GLY A 328 50.23 -5.16 -26.70
C GLY A 328 48.80 -5.35 -26.18
N LEU A 329 48.53 -6.36 -25.34
CA LEU A 329 47.18 -6.62 -24.82
C LEU A 329 46.53 -5.43 -24.07
N PRO A 330 47.25 -4.68 -23.20
CA PRO A 330 46.63 -3.57 -22.47
C PRO A 330 46.16 -2.45 -23.40
N ASP A 331 46.97 -2.14 -24.42
CA ASP A 331 46.80 -0.98 -25.30
C ASP A 331 45.73 -1.18 -26.39
N LYS A 332 45.38 -2.44 -26.68
CA LYS A 332 44.32 -2.77 -27.64
C LYS A 332 42.93 -2.49 -27.06
N ALA A 333 42.14 -1.71 -27.79
CA ALA A 333 40.78 -1.32 -27.39
C ALA A 333 39.81 -2.51 -27.30
N ASP A 334 39.97 -3.49 -28.18
CA ASP A 334 39.18 -4.72 -28.27
C ASP A 334 39.69 -5.85 -27.34
N SER A 335 40.84 -5.66 -26.70
CA SER A 335 41.44 -6.65 -25.81
C SER A 335 40.72 -6.71 -24.46
N ASN A 336 40.37 -7.92 -24.06
CA ASN A 336 39.62 -8.25 -22.84
C ASN A 336 40.05 -9.61 -22.27
N LEU A 337 39.42 -10.07 -21.19
CA LEU A 337 39.71 -11.35 -20.57
C LEU A 337 39.55 -12.56 -21.54
N ASP A 338 38.62 -12.52 -22.48
CA ASP A 338 38.51 -13.54 -23.52
C ASP A 338 39.70 -13.55 -24.48
N SER A 339 40.30 -12.38 -24.74
CA SER A 339 41.52 -12.26 -25.54
C SER A 339 42.71 -12.93 -24.86
N ILE A 340 42.83 -12.80 -23.54
CA ILE A 340 43.85 -13.51 -22.73
C ILE A 340 43.64 -15.03 -22.83
N LYS A 341 42.39 -15.50 -22.66
CA LYS A 341 42.05 -16.93 -22.76
C LYS A 341 42.38 -17.50 -24.14
N LYS A 342 42.02 -16.78 -25.21
CA LYS A 342 42.34 -17.17 -26.60
C LYS A 342 43.83 -17.23 -26.85
N LEU A 343 44.58 -16.20 -26.44
CA LEU A 343 46.02 -16.14 -26.65
C LEU A 343 46.74 -17.27 -25.90
N LYS A 344 46.29 -17.59 -24.67
CA LYS A 344 46.80 -18.73 -23.91
C LYS A 344 46.59 -20.06 -24.67
N ALA A 345 45.39 -20.29 -25.19
CA ALA A 345 45.06 -21.51 -25.93
C ALA A 345 45.85 -21.61 -27.24
N GLU A 346 46.10 -20.49 -27.93
CA GLU A 346 46.96 -20.45 -29.12
C GLU A 346 48.41 -20.83 -28.79
N ILE A 347 48.95 -20.32 -27.68
CA ILE A 347 50.29 -20.68 -27.21
C ILE A 347 50.36 -22.17 -26.85
N GLU A 348 49.37 -22.69 -26.12
CA GLU A 348 49.26 -24.12 -25.78
C GLU A 348 49.28 -25.00 -27.03
N LYS A 349 48.45 -24.67 -28.03
CA LYS A 349 48.40 -25.39 -29.30
C LYS A 349 49.73 -25.32 -30.07
N ALA A 350 50.36 -24.15 -30.12
CA ALA A 350 51.65 -23.98 -30.80
C ALA A 350 52.78 -24.79 -30.13
N ILE A 351 52.75 -24.94 -28.80
CA ILE A 351 53.68 -25.81 -28.06
C ILE A 351 53.46 -27.27 -28.45
N GLU A 352 52.21 -27.73 -28.48
CA GLU A 352 51.86 -29.10 -28.87
C GLU A 352 52.30 -29.43 -30.30
N GLU A 353 52.02 -28.55 -31.26
CA GLU A 353 52.39 -28.74 -32.66
C GLU A 353 53.91 -28.77 -32.86
N ASN A 354 54.66 -27.92 -32.15
CA ASN A 354 56.12 -27.89 -32.25
C ASN A 354 56.76 -29.16 -31.66
N GLN A 355 56.19 -29.68 -30.57
CA GLN A 355 56.60 -30.98 -30.01
C GLN A 355 56.28 -32.15 -30.94
N GLN A 356 55.19 -32.08 -31.71
CA GLN A 356 54.86 -33.10 -32.71
C GLN A 356 55.82 -33.06 -33.92
N LYS A 357 56.23 -31.87 -34.38
CA LYS A 357 57.23 -31.72 -35.46
C LYS A 357 58.62 -32.24 -35.06
N GLY A 358 58.98 -32.17 -33.78
CA GLY A 358 60.22 -32.73 -33.25
C GLY A 358 60.21 -34.27 -33.08
N LYS A 359 59.03 -34.92 -33.14
CA LYS A 359 58.95 -36.38 -33.17
C LYS A 359 59.11 -36.85 -34.63
N LEU A 360 60.34 -37.19 -35.00
CA LEU A 360 60.58 -38.02 -36.19
C LEU A 360 59.67 -39.26 -36.11
N SER A 361 58.70 -39.35 -37.02
CA SER A 361 57.93 -40.57 -37.20
C SER A 361 58.94 -41.69 -37.40
N LYS A 362 58.93 -42.71 -36.53
CA LYS A 362 59.78 -43.89 -36.68
C LYS A 362 59.46 -44.48 -38.06
N VAL A 363 60.31 -44.23 -39.05
CA VAL A 363 60.22 -44.89 -40.35
C VAL A 363 60.52 -46.35 -40.07
N SER A 364 59.47 -47.16 -39.91
CA SER A 364 59.59 -48.60 -39.92
C SER A 364 59.99 -49.01 -41.33
N ARG A 365 61.31 -49.10 -41.58
CA ARG A 365 61.79 -49.86 -42.73
C ARG A 365 61.21 -51.27 -42.59
N LYS A 366 60.25 -51.62 -43.44
CA LYS A 366 59.90 -53.01 -43.70
C LYS A 366 61.11 -53.66 -44.35
N VAL A 367 62.02 -54.20 -43.54
CA VAL A 367 63.00 -55.16 -44.02
C VAL A 367 62.22 -56.43 -44.37
N ALA A 368 62.16 -56.76 -45.65
CA ALA A 368 61.56 -58.00 -46.12
C ALA A 368 62.44 -59.17 -45.65
N VAL A 369 62.08 -59.76 -44.52
CA VAL A 369 62.65 -61.04 -44.08
C VAL A 369 61.94 -62.15 -44.84
N LYS A 370 62.72 -62.98 -45.55
CA LYS A 370 62.24 -64.19 -46.25
C LYS A 370 61.43 -65.06 -45.29
N LYS A 371 60.22 -65.46 -45.71
CA LYS A 371 59.38 -66.45 -45.04
C LYS A 371 60.17 -67.75 -44.84
N GLN A 372 60.34 -68.16 -43.58
CA GLN A 372 60.60 -69.55 -43.21
C GLN A 372 59.30 -70.22 -42.73
N PRO A 373 59.18 -71.54 -42.91
CA PRO A 373 57.91 -72.24 -42.93
C PRO A 373 57.30 -72.43 -41.54
N ALA A 374 55.97 -72.48 -41.53
CA ALA A 374 55.12 -72.55 -40.36
C ALA A 374 55.29 -73.86 -39.57
N THR A 375 55.62 -73.75 -38.29
CA THR A 375 55.40 -74.81 -37.30
C THR A 375 54.15 -74.52 -36.48
N LYS A 376 53.17 -75.42 -36.62
CA LYS A 376 51.95 -75.49 -35.81
C LYS A 376 52.28 -75.94 -34.38
N LYS A 377 51.72 -75.25 -33.38
CA LYS A 377 51.31 -75.75 -32.05
C LYS A 377 50.42 -74.65 -31.45
N SER A 378 49.10 -74.80 -31.37
CA SER A 378 48.27 -75.63 -30.48
C SER A 378 47.46 -74.68 -29.58
N ARG A 379 46.13 -74.79 -29.72
CA ARG A 379 45.07 -74.23 -28.86
C ARG A 379 45.39 -74.58 -27.40
N SER A 380 45.10 -73.82 -26.36
CA SER A 380 43.93 -73.01 -26.03
C SER A 380 44.28 -72.12 -24.83
N PHE A 381 43.62 -70.99 -24.64
CA PHE A 381 42.88 -70.69 -23.41
C PHE A 381 41.96 -69.51 -23.66
N VAL A 382 40.67 -69.76 -23.43
CA VAL A 382 39.60 -68.78 -23.45
C VAL A 382 39.79 -67.84 -22.27
N ARG A 383 39.77 -66.52 -22.52
CA ARG A 383 39.39 -65.56 -21.49
C ARG A 383 38.52 -64.47 -22.12
N THR A 384 37.23 -64.65 -21.93
CA THR A 384 36.16 -63.67 -21.99
C THR A 384 36.51 -62.43 -21.15
N GLY A 385 36.20 -61.22 -21.62
CA GLY A 385 36.38 -60.02 -20.80
C GLY A 385 36.19 -58.67 -21.49
N VAL A 386 34.96 -58.39 -21.93
CA VAL A 386 34.32 -57.06 -22.07
C VAL A 386 35.09 -55.95 -22.83
N LYS A 387 34.75 -55.80 -24.12
CA LYS A 387 34.88 -54.53 -24.84
C LYS A 387 33.87 -53.53 -24.27
N SER A 388 34.26 -52.67 -23.32
CA SER A 388 33.75 -51.29 -23.15
C SER A 388 33.96 -50.76 -21.73
N VAL A 389 35.11 -50.15 -21.46
CA VAL A 389 35.23 -49.21 -20.33
C VAL A 389 34.41 -47.93 -20.60
N GLY A 390 34.12 -47.63 -21.88
CA GLY A 390 33.37 -46.44 -22.28
C GLY A 390 31.88 -46.42 -21.91
N ILE A 391 31.21 -47.58 -21.82
CA ILE A 391 29.75 -47.62 -21.55
C ILE A 391 29.48 -47.43 -20.04
N VAL A 392 30.36 -47.91 -19.16
CA VAL A 392 30.21 -47.73 -17.71
C VAL A 392 30.38 -46.25 -17.30
N LEU A 393 31.24 -45.51 -17.99
CA LEU A 393 31.48 -44.08 -17.75
C LEU A 393 30.29 -43.20 -18.17
N VAL A 394 29.59 -43.57 -19.25
CA VAL A 394 28.38 -42.86 -19.70
C VAL A 394 27.19 -43.13 -18.76
N VAL A 395 27.06 -44.34 -18.22
CA VAL A 395 26.00 -44.65 -17.23
C VAL A 395 26.25 -43.94 -15.90
N LEU A 396 27.51 -43.77 -15.45
CA LEU A 396 27.83 -42.99 -14.25
C LEU A 396 27.57 -41.48 -14.40
N ILE A 397 27.78 -40.91 -15.59
CA ILE A 397 27.48 -39.50 -15.87
C ILE A 397 25.95 -39.26 -15.92
N LEU A 398 25.19 -40.20 -16.49
CA LEU A 398 23.72 -40.11 -16.54
C LEU A 398 23.06 -40.34 -15.17
N ALA A 399 23.60 -41.22 -14.32
CA ALA A 399 23.13 -41.38 -12.94
C ALA A 399 23.46 -40.16 -12.05
N GLY A 400 24.62 -39.51 -12.26
CA GLY A 400 25.01 -38.30 -11.55
C GLY A 400 24.17 -37.06 -11.91
N ALA A 401 23.75 -36.93 -13.16
CA ALA A 401 22.88 -35.83 -13.60
C ALA A 401 21.43 -35.98 -13.09
N GLY A 402 20.93 -37.21 -12.93
CA GLY A 402 19.59 -37.48 -12.39
C GLY A 402 19.44 -37.12 -10.90
N TYR A 403 20.46 -37.41 -10.09
CA TYR A 403 20.39 -37.15 -8.63
C TYR A 403 20.46 -35.65 -8.28
N PHE A 404 21.10 -34.83 -9.13
CA PHE A 404 21.21 -33.38 -8.90
C PHE A 404 19.97 -32.59 -9.33
N LEU A 405 19.15 -33.13 -10.24
CA LEU A 405 17.88 -32.49 -10.65
C LEU A 405 16.68 -32.91 -9.80
N LEU A 406 16.72 -34.08 -9.14
CA LEU A 406 15.67 -34.52 -8.20
C LEU A 406 15.82 -33.95 -6.78
N SER A 407 17.00 -33.54 -6.33
CA SER A 407 17.20 -33.00 -4.97
C SER A 407 16.80 -31.53 -4.79
N LYS A 408 16.48 -30.80 -5.88
CA LYS A 408 16.02 -29.38 -5.81
C LYS A 408 14.51 -29.21 -5.71
N LYS A 409 13.72 -30.29 -5.68
CA LYS A 409 12.24 -30.21 -5.64
C LYS A 409 11.60 -30.51 -4.27
N SER A 410 12.38 -30.67 -3.21
CA SER A 410 11.83 -30.83 -1.85
C SER A 410 12.54 -29.95 -0.82
N LYS A 411 12.25 -28.65 -0.83
CA LYS A 411 12.20 -27.84 0.39
C LYS A 411 11.06 -26.83 0.23
N LYS A 412 9.86 -27.30 0.58
CA LYS A 412 8.82 -26.47 1.17
C LYS A 412 8.79 -26.83 2.65
#